data_AF-A0A662XH94-F1
#
_entry.id   AF-A0A662XH94-F1
#
_cell.length_a   1.000
_cell.length_b   1.000
_cell.length_c   1.000
_cell.angle_alpha   90.00
_cell.angle_beta   90.00
_cell.angle_gamma   90.00
#
_symmetry.space_group_name_H-M   'P 1'
#
loop_
_entity.id
_entity.type
_entity.pdbx_description
1 polymer ?
#
loop_
_entity_poly.entity_id
_entity_poly.type
_entity_poly.pdbx_seq_one_letter_code
_entity_poly.pdbx_strand_id
1 'polypeptide(L)'
;MDEKSRKPEDTPFKQQKLKAWQPILTPNWVIGTFAVVGLIFIPIGIILHTESENVVEYSVQYDGEGLADGNSANIVSQGSGCYLAEEEDGDSFDVDERGCRITFTIEKDMKAPVYLYYQLDNFYQNHRRYVQSRSDAQLRGDATASTSDCSPLTTSTSLYKYNSTAEAAIGENTTDYTLMPCGLIANSLFNGMHIFWVNKLVADGKTYYQNDTYAGNTLVNLVDQTGIAWKSDVDTKFKNIDLADLSDESATMMLWQNPRYRYVIPMYEGQAAIANKTAWTTSAAAYGVQDEHFIVWMRTAGLPSFRKLYGRIDTDLAEGTQLEFLVSSSTFRSCGSLSDFVVSTFEGKKSIVISTTSWFGGRNPFLGIAYIIVGALCMVLAILFFAKHKLSPRKLGDTRYLVWKNNH
;
A
#
# COMPACT_ATOMS: atom_id res chain seq x y z
N MET A 1 6.67 14.05 -76.13
CA MET A 1 7.55 13.47 -75.10
C MET A 1 7.86 14.60 -74.14
N ASP A 2 7.15 14.68 -73.02
CA ASP A 2 7.42 15.70 -72.02
C ASP A 2 8.75 15.41 -71.33
N GLU A 3 9.58 16.45 -71.26
CA GLU A 3 10.94 16.39 -70.76
C GLU A 3 10.92 16.12 -69.24
N LYS A 4 11.50 14.99 -68.81
CA LYS A 4 11.59 14.64 -67.38
C LYS A 4 12.59 15.57 -66.68
N SER A 5 12.07 16.62 -66.06
CA SER A 5 12.85 17.54 -65.21
C SER A 5 13.37 16.83 -63.96
N ARG A 6 14.67 17.03 -63.65
CA ARG A 6 15.32 16.55 -62.41
C ARG A 6 15.27 17.56 -61.27
N LYS A 7 14.54 18.67 -61.43
CA LYS A 7 14.46 19.71 -60.38
C LYS A 7 13.69 19.14 -59.17
N PRO A 8 14.23 19.23 -57.95
CA PRO A 8 13.50 18.87 -56.75
C PRO A 8 12.22 19.69 -56.65
N GLU A 9 11.14 19.08 -56.15
CA GLU A 9 9.89 19.78 -55.91
C GLU A 9 10.08 20.95 -54.93
N ASP A 10 9.51 22.09 -55.30
CA ASP A 10 9.58 23.34 -54.53
C ASP A 10 8.47 23.40 -53.48
N THR A 11 8.52 22.49 -52.51
CA THR A 11 7.60 22.48 -51.36
C THR A 11 8.32 22.96 -50.09
N PRO A 12 7.63 23.65 -49.17
CA PRO A 12 8.22 24.12 -47.91
C PRO A 12 8.90 23.02 -47.09
N PHE A 13 8.39 21.78 -47.18
CA PHE A 13 8.99 20.60 -46.55
C PHE A 13 10.30 20.19 -47.22
N LYS A 14 10.30 19.96 -48.55
CA LYS A 14 11.50 19.51 -49.29
C LYS A 14 12.59 20.57 -49.35
N GLN A 15 12.21 21.85 -49.26
CA GLN A 15 13.13 22.99 -49.26
C GLN A 15 13.56 23.45 -47.86
N GLN A 16 13.14 22.73 -46.80
CA GLN A 16 13.44 23.08 -45.40
C GLN A 16 13.02 24.51 -45.01
N LYS A 17 11.94 25.02 -45.62
CA LYS A 17 11.34 26.34 -45.35
C LYS A 17 10.06 26.22 -44.53
N LEU A 18 9.97 25.20 -43.68
CA LEU A 18 8.84 25.05 -42.77
C LEU A 18 8.80 26.23 -41.80
N LYS A 19 7.59 26.63 -41.40
CA LYS A 19 7.39 27.64 -40.37
C LYS A 19 7.97 27.11 -39.06
N ALA A 20 9.08 27.69 -38.63
CA ALA A 20 9.77 27.33 -37.40
C ALA A 20 9.81 28.52 -36.44
N TRP A 21 9.76 28.24 -35.15
CA TRP A 21 10.07 29.19 -34.09
C TRP A 21 11.44 28.83 -33.52
N GLN A 22 12.36 29.79 -33.53
CA GLN A 22 13.72 29.62 -33.00
C GLN A 22 13.88 30.52 -31.77
N PRO A 23 13.66 29.99 -30.56
CA PRO A 23 13.78 30.79 -29.35
C PRO A 23 15.25 31.15 -29.09
N ILE A 24 15.58 32.43 -29.26
CA ILE A 24 16.88 32.96 -28.86
C ILE A 24 16.76 33.38 -27.40
N LEU A 25 17.51 32.71 -26.53
CA LEU A 25 17.54 32.98 -25.09
C LEU A 25 18.22 34.33 -24.82
N THR A 26 17.42 35.39 -24.74
CA THR A 26 17.90 36.72 -24.33
C THR A 26 17.95 36.83 -22.79
N PRO A 27 18.89 37.61 -22.21
CA PRO A 27 19.00 37.74 -20.75
C PRO A 27 17.70 38.16 -20.07
N ASN A 28 16.95 39.10 -20.65
CA ASN A 28 15.67 39.55 -20.10
C ASN A 28 14.63 38.42 -20.03
N TRP A 29 14.55 37.59 -21.08
CA TRP A 29 13.66 36.43 -21.12
C TRP A 29 14.05 35.37 -20.09
N VAL A 30 15.35 35.08 -19.98
CA VAL A 30 15.87 34.09 -19.03
C VAL A 30 15.64 34.54 -17.58
N ILE A 31 16.00 35.79 -17.25
CA ILE A 31 15.78 36.37 -15.91
C ILE A 31 14.29 36.36 -15.57
N GLY A 32 13.43 36.81 -16.49
CA GLY A 32 11.98 36.81 -16.30
C GLY A 32 11.44 35.41 -16.05
N THR A 33 11.88 34.41 -16.82
CA THR A 33 11.44 33.02 -16.65
C THR A 33 11.84 32.46 -15.30
N PHE A 34 13.11 32.63 -14.88
CA PHE A 34 13.56 32.17 -13.56
C PHE A 34 12.83 32.86 -12.41
N ALA A 35 12.59 34.18 -12.51
CA ALA A 35 11.84 34.93 -11.50
C ALA A 35 10.39 34.46 -11.39
N VAL A 36 9.71 34.23 -12.52
CA VAL A 36 8.32 33.73 -12.55
C VAL A 36 8.23 32.32 -11.97
N VAL A 37 9.13 31.41 -12.37
CA VAL A 37 9.16 30.05 -11.83
C VAL A 37 9.38 30.07 -10.32
N GLY A 38 10.34 30.87 -9.83
CA GLY A 38 10.59 31.03 -8.40
C GLY A 38 9.39 31.58 -7.63
N LEU A 39 8.74 32.62 -8.16
CA LEU A 39 7.56 33.25 -7.55
C LEU A 39 6.36 32.30 -7.48
N ILE A 40 6.22 31.38 -8.44
CA ILE A 40 5.14 30.39 -8.43
C ILE A 40 5.50 29.19 -7.53
N PHE A 41 6.72 28.68 -7.60
CA PHE A 41 7.11 27.43 -6.93
C PHE A 41 7.23 27.60 -5.42
N ILE A 42 7.66 28.76 -4.93
CA ILE A 42 7.81 29.00 -3.49
C ILE A 42 6.44 28.95 -2.76
N PRO A 43 5.40 29.71 -3.15
CA PRO A 43 4.08 29.63 -2.53
C PRO A 43 3.46 28.22 -2.62
N ILE A 44 3.58 27.56 -3.78
CA ILE A 44 3.09 26.19 -3.96
C ILE A 44 3.81 25.25 -2.98
N GLY A 45 5.13 25.36 -2.87
CA GLY A 45 5.93 24.54 -1.96
C GLY A 45 5.58 24.78 -0.49
N ILE A 46 5.32 26.03 -0.08
CA ILE A 46 4.86 26.37 1.27
C ILE A 46 3.50 25.73 1.55
N ILE A 47 2.53 25.88 0.65
CA ILE A 47 1.19 25.27 0.80
C ILE A 47 1.30 23.75 0.94
N LEU A 48 2.05 23.09 0.05
CA LEU A 48 2.26 21.64 0.11
C LEU A 48 2.95 21.19 1.40
N HIS A 49 3.92 21.97 1.88
CA HIS A 49 4.63 21.66 3.12
C HIS A 49 3.69 21.78 4.33
N THR A 50 2.93 22.87 4.44
CA THR A 50 1.96 23.06 5.52
C THR A 50 0.87 21.98 5.51
N GLU A 51 0.32 21.65 4.35
CA GLU A 51 -0.65 20.56 4.21
C GLU A 51 -0.06 19.20 4.60
N SER A 52 1.22 18.95 4.30
CA SER A 52 1.91 17.75 4.76
C SER A 52 2.09 17.70 6.27
N GLU A 53 2.35 18.82 6.94
CA GLU A 53 2.57 18.88 8.39
C GLU A 53 1.27 18.78 9.19
N ASN A 54 0.16 19.20 8.58
CA ASN A 54 -1.19 19.03 9.14
C ASN A 54 -1.64 17.57 9.17
N VAL A 55 -0.99 16.68 8.40
CA VAL A 55 -1.27 15.24 8.47
C VAL A 55 -0.72 14.66 9.78
N VAL A 56 -1.64 14.13 10.57
CA VAL A 56 -1.37 13.47 11.84
C VAL A 56 -1.22 11.98 11.58
N GLU A 57 -0.11 11.41 12.02
CA GLU A 57 0.22 10.00 11.83
C GLU A 57 0.86 9.43 13.08
N TYR A 58 0.36 8.28 13.53
CA TYR A 58 0.90 7.49 14.62
C TYR A 58 1.25 6.11 14.12
N SER A 59 2.44 5.61 14.48
CA SER A 59 2.92 4.27 14.11
C SER A 59 3.41 3.54 15.34
N VAL A 60 2.92 2.32 15.57
CA VAL A 60 3.37 1.45 16.65
C VAL A 60 3.85 0.12 16.07
N GLN A 61 5.12 -0.22 16.30
CA GLN A 61 5.72 -1.50 15.92
C GLN A 61 5.37 -2.56 16.97
N TYR A 62 4.78 -3.67 16.54
CA TYR A 62 4.32 -4.73 17.45
C TYR A 62 5.03 -6.08 17.27
N ASP A 63 5.78 -6.26 16.18
CA ASP A 63 6.55 -7.48 15.91
C ASP A 63 7.86 -7.13 15.14
N GLY A 64 8.88 -7.97 15.28
CA GLY A 64 10.19 -7.83 14.62
C GLY A 64 11.38 -7.47 15.54
N GLU A 65 12.56 -7.33 14.92
CA GLU A 65 13.82 -7.09 15.63
C GLU A 65 13.81 -5.74 16.37
N GLY A 66 14.39 -5.71 17.58
CA GLY A 66 14.48 -4.52 18.43
C GLY A 66 13.35 -4.37 19.46
N LEU A 67 12.39 -5.29 19.49
CA LEU A 67 11.43 -5.43 20.60
C LEU A 67 12.09 -6.18 21.76
N ALA A 68 13.06 -5.54 22.42
CA ALA A 68 13.63 -6.06 23.66
C ALA A 68 12.74 -5.66 24.85
N ASP A 69 12.26 -6.66 25.60
CA ASP A 69 11.61 -6.58 26.91
C ASP A 69 10.46 -5.57 27.07
N GLY A 70 9.23 -6.04 26.81
CA GLY A 70 8.05 -5.83 27.66
C GLY A 70 7.57 -4.42 28.02
N ASN A 71 8.21 -3.34 27.56
CA ASN A 71 7.99 -1.98 28.08
C ASN A 71 7.84 -0.93 26.97
N SER A 72 7.22 -1.28 25.84
CA SER A 72 6.63 -0.23 25.00
C SER A 72 5.36 0.24 25.71
N ALA A 73 5.29 1.49 26.18
CA ALA A 73 4.14 2.04 26.92
C ALA A 73 2.79 1.90 26.18
N ASN A 74 2.85 1.73 24.86
CA ASN A 74 1.70 1.58 23.96
C ASN A 74 1.31 0.12 23.68
N ILE A 75 2.05 -0.87 24.20
CA ILE A 75 1.80 -2.29 23.94
C ILE A 75 1.67 -3.02 25.28
N VAL A 76 0.51 -3.61 25.50
CA VAL A 76 0.28 -4.52 26.62
C VAL A 76 0.18 -5.93 26.05
N SER A 77 1.21 -6.74 26.29
CA SER A 77 1.20 -8.16 25.93
C SER A 77 0.29 -8.95 26.89
N GLN A 78 -0.58 -9.81 26.34
CA GLN A 78 -1.28 -10.84 27.13
C GLN A 78 -0.50 -12.16 26.99
N GLY A 79 -0.42 -12.93 28.08
CA GLY A 79 0.26 -14.23 28.09
C GLY A 79 1.78 -14.15 27.88
N SER A 80 2.30 -14.91 26.92
CA SER A 80 3.74 -15.13 26.70
C SER A 80 4.44 -14.05 25.84
N GLY A 81 3.71 -13.06 25.32
CA GLY A 81 4.24 -11.96 24.51
C GLY A 81 3.53 -11.77 23.18
N CYS A 82 3.87 -10.69 22.45
CA CYS A 82 3.40 -10.46 21.06
C CYS A 82 4.14 -11.28 20.02
N TYR A 83 5.23 -11.92 20.45
CA TYR A 83 6.11 -12.71 19.62
C TYR A 83 5.84 -14.20 19.86
N LEU A 84 6.05 -14.99 18.82
CA LEU A 84 5.87 -16.44 18.87
C LEU A 84 7.19 -17.06 19.35
N ALA A 85 7.14 -17.87 20.41
CA ALA A 85 8.30 -18.58 20.93
C ALA A 85 8.52 -19.95 20.26
N GLU A 86 7.44 -20.65 19.86
CA GLU A 86 7.50 -22.03 19.34
C GLU A 86 6.50 -22.27 18.18
N GLU A 87 6.77 -23.30 17.36
CA GLU A 87 6.06 -23.67 16.12
C GLU A 87 4.71 -24.38 16.38
N GLU A 88 4.41 -24.73 17.64
CA GLU A 88 3.33 -25.65 18.01
C GLU A 88 1.94 -25.02 18.20
N ASP A 89 1.83 -23.69 18.21
CA ASP A 89 0.70 -23.04 18.88
C ASP A 89 -0.24 -22.21 17.98
N GLY A 90 -0.03 -22.17 16.67
CA GLY A 90 -0.67 -21.13 15.87
C GLY A 90 -1.93 -21.51 15.09
N ASP A 91 -2.52 -22.68 15.36
CA ASP A 91 -3.79 -23.10 14.73
C ASP A 91 -5.05 -22.61 15.47
N SER A 92 -4.89 -22.12 16.69
CA SER A 92 -5.95 -21.54 17.49
C SER A 92 -5.68 -20.08 17.75
N PHE A 93 -6.61 -19.26 17.29
CA PHE A 93 -6.73 -17.91 17.77
C PHE A 93 -7.07 -17.94 19.26
N ASP A 94 -6.14 -17.51 20.10
CA ASP A 94 -6.36 -17.32 21.53
C ASP A 94 -5.78 -15.97 21.97
N VAL A 95 -6.68 -15.01 22.24
CA VAL A 95 -6.32 -13.67 22.74
C VAL A 95 -5.75 -13.73 24.14
N ASP A 96 -6.17 -14.72 24.95
CA ASP A 96 -5.74 -14.85 26.34
C ASP A 96 -4.33 -15.45 26.43
N GLU A 97 -3.93 -16.27 25.46
CA GLU A 97 -2.59 -16.86 25.40
C GLU A 97 -1.56 -16.02 24.61
N ARG A 98 -1.97 -15.39 23.49
CA ARG A 98 -1.07 -14.74 22.50
C ARG A 98 -1.65 -13.46 21.86
N GLY A 99 -2.57 -12.80 22.55
CA GLY A 99 -3.08 -11.49 22.16
C GLY A 99 -2.18 -10.35 22.65
N CYS A 100 -2.11 -9.28 21.87
CA CYS A 100 -1.52 -8.01 22.24
C CYS A 100 -2.52 -6.89 22.11
N ARG A 101 -2.52 -6.02 23.11
CA ARG A 101 -3.33 -4.80 23.12
C ARG A 101 -2.45 -3.63 22.78
N ILE A 102 -2.79 -2.94 21.70
CA ILE A 102 -2.01 -1.81 21.20
C ILE A 102 -2.83 -0.55 21.39
N THR A 103 -2.32 0.35 22.22
CA THR A 103 -2.99 1.60 22.58
C THR A 103 -2.37 2.77 21.85
N PHE A 104 -3.18 3.48 21.08
CA PHE A 104 -2.85 4.76 20.48
C PHE A 104 -3.44 5.88 21.34
N THR A 105 -2.60 6.82 21.78
CA THR A 105 -3.07 8.07 22.37
C THR A 105 -2.98 9.16 21.32
N ILE A 106 -4.14 9.72 20.95
CA ILE A 106 -4.24 10.77 19.95
C ILE A 106 -3.84 12.10 20.59
N GLU A 107 -2.70 12.66 20.22
CA GLU A 107 -2.17 13.93 20.75
C GLU A 107 -2.69 15.16 19.98
N LYS A 108 -3.30 14.96 18.81
CA LYS A 108 -3.84 16.03 17.97
C LYS A 108 -5.11 15.57 17.29
N ASP A 109 -6.08 16.48 17.14
CA ASP A 109 -7.34 16.21 16.46
C ASP A 109 -7.12 15.59 15.06
N MET A 110 -7.76 14.44 14.83
CA MET A 110 -7.76 13.75 13.54
C MET A 110 -9.14 13.89 12.90
N LYS A 111 -9.19 14.60 11.77
CA LYS A 111 -10.42 14.75 10.98
C LYS A 111 -10.68 13.48 10.15
N ALA A 112 -11.94 13.08 10.08
CA ALA A 112 -12.39 11.99 9.23
C ALA A 112 -12.20 12.30 7.73
N PRO A 113 -11.94 11.29 6.89
CA PRO A 113 -11.71 9.89 7.24
C PRO A 113 -10.30 9.65 7.80
N VAL A 114 -10.22 8.85 8.88
CA VAL A 114 -8.96 8.37 9.45
C VAL A 114 -8.67 6.98 8.92
N TYR A 115 -7.47 6.73 8.42
CA TYR A 115 -7.13 5.45 7.80
C TYR A 115 -6.24 4.60 8.70
N LEU A 116 -6.55 3.31 8.77
CA LEU A 116 -5.76 2.30 9.46
C LEU A 116 -4.98 1.49 8.43
N TYR A 117 -3.66 1.50 8.56
CA TYR A 117 -2.75 0.73 7.72
C TYR A 117 -1.95 -0.27 8.55
N TYR A 118 -1.62 -1.40 7.94
CA TYR A 118 -0.49 -2.20 8.39
C TYR A 118 0.74 -1.84 7.55
N GLN A 119 1.88 -1.73 8.21
CA GLN A 119 3.18 -1.48 7.60
C GLN A 119 4.06 -2.71 7.79
N LEU A 120 4.67 -3.15 6.68
CA LEU A 120 5.67 -4.20 6.67
C LEU A 120 6.98 -3.60 6.18
N ASP A 121 8.04 -3.84 6.95
CA ASP A 121 9.39 -3.45 6.60
C ASP A 121 10.23 -4.67 6.21
N ASN A 122 11.18 -4.44 5.30
CA ASN A 122 12.09 -5.44 4.75
C ASN A 122 11.40 -6.61 4.01
N PHE A 123 10.24 -6.38 3.39
CA PHE A 123 9.52 -7.38 2.59
C PHE A 123 9.47 -6.99 1.10
N TYR A 124 10.15 -7.77 0.25
CA TYR A 124 10.40 -7.41 -1.15
C TYR A 124 9.32 -7.89 -2.13
N GLN A 125 8.15 -7.23 -2.15
CA GLN A 125 7.11 -7.50 -3.16
C GLN A 125 7.54 -7.15 -4.59
N ASN A 126 8.56 -6.31 -4.75
CA ASN A 126 9.06 -5.85 -6.05
C ASN A 126 10.04 -6.83 -6.71
N HIS A 127 10.35 -7.97 -6.08
CA HIS A 127 11.23 -8.97 -6.67
C HIS A 127 10.60 -9.56 -7.94
N ARG A 128 11.37 -9.63 -9.05
CA ARG A 128 10.86 -10.04 -10.37
C ARG A 128 10.09 -11.36 -10.33
N ARG A 129 10.63 -12.39 -9.67
CA ARG A 129 9.98 -13.71 -9.55
C ARG A 129 8.68 -13.64 -8.74
N TYR A 130 8.63 -12.77 -7.73
CA TYR A 130 7.44 -12.60 -6.89
C TYR A 130 6.31 -11.94 -7.68
N VAL A 131 6.60 -10.82 -8.36
CA VAL A 131 5.63 -10.08 -9.19
C VAL A 131 5.08 -10.94 -10.35
N GLN A 132 5.93 -11.76 -10.96
CA GLN A 132 5.55 -12.62 -12.08
C GLN A 132 4.74 -13.86 -11.64
N SER A 133 4.87 -14.30 -10.39
CA SER A 133 4.25 -15.53 -9.88
C SER A 133 2.79 -15.30 -9.49
N ARG A 134 1.93 -15.16 -10.51
CA ARG A 134 0.46 -15.08 -10.37
C ARG A 134 -0.23 -15.39 -11.71
N SER A 135 -1.46 -15.88 -11.66
CA SER A 135 -2.29 -16.07 -12.85
C SER A 135 -3.41 -15.02 -12.91
N ASP A 136 -3.27 -14.04 -13.82
CA ASP A 136 -4.29 -13.00 -13.99
C ASP A 136 -5.61 -13.56 -14.57
N ALA A 137 -5.59 -14.72 -15.23
CA ALA A 137 -6.79 -15.39 -15.73
C ALA A 137 -7.60 -16.02 -14.59
N GLN A 138 -6.93 -16.72 -13.66
CA GLN A 138 -7.58 -17.25 -12.44
C GLN A 138 -8.21 -16.12 -11.61
N LEU A 139 -7.50 -15.01 -11.44
CA LEU A 139 -8.02 -13.87 -10.69
C LEU A 139 -9.27 -13.24 -11.35
N ARG A 140 -9.42 -13.37 -12.67
CA ARG A 140 -10.62 -12.91 -13.41
C ARG A 140 -11.76 -13.94 -13.44
N GLY A 141 -11.63 -15.07 -12.73
CA GLY A 141 -12.67 -16.10 -12.64
C GLY A 141 -12.58 -17.21 -13.68
N ASP A 142 -11.45 -17.35 -14.39
CA ASP A 142 -11.25 -18.46 -15.35
C ASP A 142 -10.72 -19.72 -14.63
N ALA A 143 -11.59 -20.71 -14.45
CA ALA A 143 -11.28 -22.01 -13.83
C ALA A 143 -10.26 -22.83 -14.65
N THR A 144 -10.19 -22.60 -15.96
CA THR A 144 -9.37 -23.40 -16.90
C THR A 144 -8.00 -22.79 -17.16
N ALA A 145 -7.70 -21.68 -16.49
CA ALA A 145 -6.46 -20.94 -16.66
C ALA A 145 -5.21 -21.78 -16.37
N SER A 146 -4.18 -21.61 -17.21
CA SER A 146 -2.88 -22.25 -17.01
C SER A 146 -2.19 -21.76 -15.73
N THR A 147 -1.59 -22.68 -14.99
CA THR A 147 -0.83 -22.42 -13.75
C THR A 147 0.67 -22.19 -14.00
N SER A 148 1.13 -22.21 -15.26
CA SER A 148 2.56 -22.06 -15.61
C SER A 148 3.18 -20.78 -15.06
N ASP A 149 2.42 -19.68 -15.07
CA ASP A 149 2.87 -18.36 -14.64
C ASP A 149 3.01 -18.27 -13.11
N CYS A 150 2.39 -19.19 -12.37
CA CYS A 150 2.44 -19.24 -10.91
C CYS A 150 3.68 -19.97 -10.35
N SER A 151 4.60 -20.42 -11.19
CA SER A 151 5.84 -21.06 -10.72
C SER A 151 6.59 -20.18 -9.71
N PRO A 152 7.14 -20.74 -8.61
CA PRO A 152 7.19 -22.15 -8.27
C PRO A 152 5.95 -22.70 -7.54
N LEU A 153 5.06 -21.82 -7.06
CA LEU A 153 4.01 -22.19 -6.11
C LEU A 153 2.67 -22.43 -6.80
N THR A 154 2.58 -23.60 -7.44
CA THR A 154 1.40 -24.05 -8.19
C THR A 154 0.55 -25.03 -7.39
N THR A 155 1.21 -25.92 -6.66
CA THR A 155 0.59 -26.90 -5.76
C THR A 155 1.08 -26.69 -4.34
N SER A 156 0.29 -27.16 -3.38
CA SER A 156 0.72 -27.28 -2.00
C SER A 156 0.70 -28.73 -1.57
N THR A 157 1.86 -29.20 -1.10
CA THR A 157 2.04 -30.51 -0.48
C THR A 157 1.67 -30.42 1.01
N SER A 158 1.08 -31.47 1.56
CA SER A 158 0.93 -31.67 3.02
C SER A 158 0.00 -30.67 3.76
N LEU A 159 -0.92 -29.98 3.09
CA LEU A 159 -1.91 -29.12 3.77
C LEU A 159 -3.23 -29.85 4.06
N TYR A 160 -3.81 -29.58 5.23
CA TYR A 160 -5.20 -29.89 5.50
C TYR A 160 -6.11 -28.89 4.77
N LYS A 161 -7.13 -29.41 4.09
CA LYS A 161 -8.19 -28.59 3.50
C LYS A 161 -9.28 -28.37 4.54
N TYR A 162 -9.74 -27.14 4.76
CA TYR A 162 -10.81 -26.85 5.72
C TYR A 162 -12.08 -26.35 5.04
N ASN A 163 -13.23 -26.50 5.71
CA ASN A 163 -14.47 -25.88 5.27
C ASN A 163 -14.63 -24.51 5.91
N SER A 164 -13.91 -23.50 5.40
CA SER A 164 -13.90 -22.15 6.02
C SER A 164 -13.48 -22.22 7.49
N THR A 165 -14.22 -21.57 8.38
CA THR A 165 -13.98 -21.50 9.82
C THR A 165 -14.31 -22.79 10.59
N ALA A 166 -14.66 -23.89 9.91
CA ALA A 166 -14.91 -25.16 10.57
C ALA A 166 -13.64 -25.73 11.22
N GLU A 167 -13.77 -26.31 12.41
CA GLU A 167 -12.65 -26.87 13.16
C GLU A 167 -12.13 -28.20 12.56
N ALA A 168 -13.00 -28.96 11.89
CA ALA A 168 -12.65 -30.21 11.25
C ALA A 168 -12.10 -30.00 9.83
N ALA A 169 -11.01 -30.69 9.51
CA ALA A 169 -10.47 -30.77 8.16
C ALA A 169 -11.35 -31.65 7.25
N ILE A 170 -11.39 -31.34 5.96
CA ILE A 170 -12.03 -32.11 4.90
C ILE A 170 -10.96 -32.96 4.20
N GLY A 171 -11.20 -34.27 4.09
CA GLY A 171 -10.36 -35.19 3.32
C GLY A 171 -9.18 -35.80 4.09
N GLU A 172 -8.47 -36.73 3.45
CA GLU A 172 -7.26 -37.36 4.00
C GLU A 172 -5.99 -36.52 3.72
N ASN A 173 -4.99 -36.69 4.58
CA ASN A 173 -3.89 -35.76 4.81
C ASN A 173 -2.72 -35.85 3.80
N THR A 174 -2.98 -36.17 2.53
CA THR A 174 -1.91 -36.67 1.63
C THR A 174 -2.06 -36.32 0.14
N THR A 175 -3.00 -35.46 -0.27
CA THR A 175 -3.12 -35.07 -1.68
C THR A 175 -2.42 -33.74 -1.98
N ASP A 176 -1.73 -33.69 -3.12
CA ASP A 176 -1.15 -32.45 -3.66
C ASP A 176 -2.28 -31.58 -4.18
N TYR A 177 -2.65 -30.53 -3.43
CA TYR A 177 -3.72 -29.63 -3.85
C TYR A 177 -3.19 -28.60 -4.84
N THR A 178 -3.91 -28.41 -5.95
CA THR A 178 -3.71 -27.27 -6.84
C THR A 178 -4.26 -26.01 -6.18
N LEU A 179 -3.42 -24.99 -6.05
CA LEU A 179 -3.79 -23.74 -5.40
C LEU A 179 -4.59 -22.85 -6.36
N MET A 180 -5.72 -22.34 -5.90
CA MET A 180 -6.51 -21.36 -6.64
C MET A 180 -6.89 -20.18 -5.74
N PRO A 181 -6.38 -18.96 -6.01
CA PRO A 181 -5.40 -18.62 -7.04
C PRO A 181 -3.99 -19.13 -6.68
N CYS A 182 -3.22 -19.50 -7.70
CA CYS A 182 -1.82 -19.92 -7.54
C CYS A 182 -0.86 -18.73 -7.52
N GLY A 183 0.37 -19.00 -7.08
CA GLY A 183 1.50 -18.07 -7.16
C GLY A 183 1.91 -17.47 -5.82
N LEU A 184 3.15 -16.96 -5.78
CA LEU A 184 3.79 -16.50 -4.55
C LEU A 184 3.04 -15.35 -3.87
N ILE A 185 2.40 -14.46 -4.65
CA ILE A 185 1.74 -13.27 -4.08
C ILE A 185 0.54 -13.67 -3.24
N ALA A 186 -0.34 -14.50 -3.78
CA ALA A 186 -1.55 -14.95 -3.09
C ALA A 186 -1.21 -15.83 -1.88
N ASN A 187 -0.19 -16.68 -2.02
CA ASN A 187 0.24 -17.60 -0.98
C ASN A 187 1.22 -17.03 0.05
N SER A 188 1.55 -15.76 -0.08
CA SER A 188 2.09 -14.99 1.02
C SER A 188 1.10 -13.89 1.36
N LEU A 189 -0.22 -14.13 1.35
CA LEU A 189 -1.17 -13.16 1.87
C LEU A 189 -0.87 -12.88 3.35
N PHE A 190 -0.82 -11.59 3.70
CA PHE A 190 -0.54 -11.19 5.06
C PHE A 190 -1.64 -11.71 6.00
N ASN A 191 -1.29 -12.73 6.78
CA ASN A 191 -2.16 -13.36 7.76
C ASN A 191 -1.82 -12.95 9.20
N GLY A 192 -0.77 -12.14 9.43
CA GLY A 192 -0.47 -11.56 10.75
C GLY A 192 -1.48 -10.51 11.23
N MET A 193 -2.70 -10.59 10.69
CA MET A 193 -3.78 -9.61 10.69
C MET A 193 -5.06 -10.21 11.26
N HIS A 194 -4.96 -11.20 12.16
CA HIS A 194 -6.16 -11.84 12.66
C HIS A 194 -6.96 -10.96 13.63
N ILE A 195 -6.48 -9.78 14.05
CA ILE A 195 -7.29 -8.85 14.84
C ILE A 195 -6.78 -7.42 14.67
N PHE A 196 -7.63 -6.51 14.20
CA PHE A 196 -7.59 -5.08 14.57
C PHE A 196 -8.98 -4.69 15.08
N TRP A 197 -9.50 -5.49 16.01
CA TRP A 197 -10.77 -5.22 16.66
C TRP A 197 -10.50 -4.13 17.68
N VAL A 198 -11.27 -3.06 17.62
CA VAL A 198 -11.19 -2.01 18.63
C VAL A 198 -11.75 -2.59 19.93
N ASN A 199 -10.86 -2.82 20.89
CA ASN A 199 -11.20 -3.39 22.18
C ASN A 199 -11.92 -2.37 23.06
N LYS A 200 -11.31 -1.18 23.10
CA LYS A 200 -11.64 -0.13 24.04
C LYS A 200 -11.33 1.22 23.39
N LEU A 201 -12.24 2.16 23.60
CA LEU A 201 -12.07 3.56 23.23
C LEU A 201 -12.31 4.40 24.47
N VAL A 202 -11.39 5.31 24.76
CA VAL A 202 -11.61 6.34 25.78
C VAL A 202 -11.69 7.68 25.06
N ALA A 203 -12.86 8.32 25.10
CA ALA A 203 -13.10 9.63 24.51
C ALA A 203 -13.92 10.48 25.48
N ASP A 204 -13.56 11.75 25.67
CA ASP A 204 -14.23 12.70 26.57
C ASP A 204 -14.43 12.18 28.00
N GLY A 205 -13.46 11.42 28.52
CA GLY A 205 -13.52 10.82 29.86
C GLY A 205 -14.52 9.65 30.00
N LYS A 206 -15.15 9.21 28.90
CA LYS A 206 -16.00 8.01 28.85
C LYS A 206 -15.23 6.86 28.22
N THR A 207 -15.38 5.67 28.79
CA THR A 207 -14.83 4.43 28.24
C THR A 207 -15.94 3.66 27.53
N TYR A 208 -15.69 3.30 26.28
CA TYR A 208 -16.53 2.44 25.46
C TYR A 208 -15.81 1.11 25.25
N TYR A 209 -16.54 0.00 25.35
CA TYR A 209 -16.08 -1.35 25.08
C TYR A 209 -16.70 -1.88 23.78
N GLN A 210 -16.28 -3.08 23.37
CA GLN A 210 -16.67 -3.71 22.09
C GLN A 210 -18.18 -3.64 21.74
N ASN A 211 -19.06 -3.83 22.74
CA ASN A 211 -20.51 -3.86 22.55
C ASN A 211 -21.17 -2.47 22.63
N ASP A 212 -20.42 -1.44 23.03
CA ASP A 212 -20.95 -0.10 23.17
C ASP A 212 -21.05 0.60 21.80
N THR A 213 -21.95 1.56 21.69
CA THR A 213 -22.12 2.38 20.49
C THR A 213 -21.35 3.69 20.62
N TYR A 214 -20.49 3.98 19.65
CA TYR A 214 -19.76 5.24 19.53
C TYR A 214 -20.02 5.85 18.16
N ALA A 215 -20.43 7.12 18.13
CA ALA A 215 -20.71 7.86 16.88
C ALA A 215 -21.68 7.15 15.90
N GLY A 216 -22.61 6.34 16.41
CA GLY A 216 -23.61 5.62 15.60
C GLY A 216 -23.22 4.20 15.18
N ASN A 217 -21.98 3.77 15.41
CA ASN A 217 -21.48 2.42 15.12
C ASN A 217 -21.17 1.66 16.42
N THR A 218 -21.29 0.34 16.41
CA THR A 218 -20.71 -0.48 17.50
C THR A 218 -19.19 -0.34 17.47
N LEU A 219 -18.55 -0.30 18.63
CA LEU A 219 -17.11 0.00 18.70
C LEU A 219 -16.26 -0.98 17.89
N VAL A 220 -16.62 -2.26 17.90
CA VAL A 220 -15.99 -3.30 17.07
C VAL A 220 -16.02 -2.95 15.58
N ASN A 221 -17.06 -2.27 15.11
CA ASN A 221 -17.26 -1.85 13.74
C ASN A 221 -16.87 -0.39 13.49
N LEU A 222 -16.11 0.22 14.41
CA LEU A 222 -15.61 1.60 14.24
C LEU A 222 -14.69 1.70 13.02
N VAL A 223 -13.90 0.66 12.77
CA VAL A 223 -13.08 0.52 11.57
C VAL A 223 -13.93 -0.15 10.49
N ASP A 224 -14.40 0.65 9.53
CA ASP A 224 -15.03 0.15 8.32
C ASP A 224 -13.97 -0.50 7.42
N GLN A 225 -14.20 -1.77 7.10
CA GLN A 225 -13.31 -2.57 6.25
C GLN A 225 -13.77 -2.60 4.79
N THR A 226 -14.84 -1.88 4.44
CA THR A 226 -15.38 -1.81 3.08
C THR A 226 -14.84 -0.60 2.31
N GLY A 227 -14.74 -0.70 0.99
CA GLY A 227 -14.26 0.39 0.13
C GLY A 227 -12.79 0.78 0.34
N ILE A 228 -11.96 -0.19 0.75
CA ILE A 228 -10.51 -0.08 0.90
C ILE A 228 -9.77 -0.35 -0.42
N ALA A 229 -10.37 -1.13 -1.31
CA ALA A 229 -9.82 -1.45 -2.63
C ALA A 229 -10.28 -0.46 -3.70
N TRP A 230 -9.51 -0.38 -4.79
CA TRP A 230 -9.89 0.47 -5.92
C TRP A 230 -11.10 -0.11 -6.63
N LYS A 231 -12.10 0.72 -6.89
CA LYS A 231 -13.33 0.31 -7.59
C LYS A 231 -13.04 -0.44 -8.91
N SER A 232 -12.04 0.00 -9.67
CA SER A 232 -11.63 -0.69 -10.90
C SER A 232 -11.13 -2.12 -10.66
N ASP A 233 -10.44 -2.36 -9.55
CA ASP A 233 -9.89 -3.67 -9.22
C ASP A 233 -11.03 -4.61 -8.80
N VAL A 234 -11.94 -4.13 -7.94
CA VAL A 234 -13.13 -4.87 -7.49
C VAL A 234 -14.07 -5.22 -8.65
N ASP A 235 -14.41 -4.25 -9.51
CA ASP A 235 -15.44 -4.44 -10.54
C ASP A 235 -14.97 -5.29 -11.73
N THR A 236 -13.67 -5.24 -12.08
CA THR A 236 -13.18 -5.78 -13.37
C THR A 236 -12.08 -6.82 -13.26
N LYS A 237 -11.17 -6.72 -12.28
CA LYS A 237 -9.96 -7.54 -12.25
C LYS A 237 -10.10 -8.82 -11.44
N PHE A 238 -10.88 -8.77 -10.36
CA PHE A 238 -11.04 -9.86 -9.42
C PHE A 238 -12.46 -10.42 -9.46
N LYS A 239 -12.60 -11.70 -9.80
CA LYS A 239 -13.89 -12.41 -9.82
C LYS A 239 -13.69 -13.82 -9.33
N ASN A 240 -14.63 -14.28 -8.51
CA ASN A 240 -14.63 -15.65 -8.03
C ASN A 240 -14.85 -16.63 -9.19
N ILE A 241 -14.19 -17.78 -9.09
CA ILE A 241 -14.34 -18.90 -10.00
C ILE A 241 -15.63 -19.63 -9.65
N ASP A 242 -16.40 -20.06 -10.65
CA ASP A 242 -17.52 -20.99 -10.43
C ASP A 242 -16.96 -22.38 -10.12
N LEU A 243 -17.38 -22.94 -8.98
CA LEU A 243 -16.93 -24.26 -8.54
C LEU A 243 -17.34 -25.37 -9.52
N ALA A 244 -18.42 -25.16 -10.27
CA ALA A 244 -18.89 -26.11 -11.28
C ALA A 244 -17.94 -26.22 -12.50
N ASP A 245 -17.14 -25.18 -12.77
CA ASP A 245 -16.21 -25.13 -13.89
C ASP A 245 -14.85 -25.77 -13.58
N LEU A 246 -14.63 -26.20 -12.33
CA LEU A 246 -13.40 -26.85 -11.90
C LEU A 246 -13.33 -28.28 -12.43
N SER A 247 -12.18 -28.64 -13.01
CA SER A 247 -11.93 -30.00 -13.48
C SER A 247 -11.84 -31.03 -12.34
N ASP A 248 -11.35 -30.61 -11.17
CA ASP A 248 -11.26 -31.44 -9.97
C ASP A 248 -11.37 -30.54 -8.71
N GLU A 249 -12.58 -30.41 -8.19
CA GLU A 249 -12.84 -29.67 -6.94
C GLU A 249 -12.15 -30.33 -5.74
N SER A 250 -12.01 -31.66 -5.74
CA SER A 250 -11.43 -32.39 -4.62
C SER A 250 -9.94 -32.10 -4.50
N ALA A 251 -9.21 -32.08 -5.61
CA ALA A 251 -7.78 -31.77 -5.69
C ALA A 251 -7.46 -30.26 -5.77
N THR A 252 -8.46 -29.38 -5.75
CA THR A 252 -8.26 -27.93 -5.77
C THR A 252 -8.45 -27.34 -4.37
N MET A 253 -7.57 -26.43 -3.96
CA MET A 253 -7.67 -25.69 -2.69
C MET A 253 -7.90 -24.20 -2.96
N MET A 254 -9.04 -23.70 -2.49
CA MET A 254 -9.41 -22.29 -2.52
C MET A 254 -8.83 -21.51 -1.35
N LEU A 255 -8.78 -20.16 -1.46
CA LEU A 255 -8.26 -19.28 -0.40
C LEU A 255 -8.91 -19.53 0.97
N TRP A 256 -10.24 -19.57 1.05
CA TRP A 256 -10.97 -19.77 2.31
C TRP A 256 -10.85 -21.19 2.87
N GLN A 257 -10.41 -22.14 2.05
CA GLN A 257 -10.12 -23.52 2.49
C GLN A 257 -8.67 -23.67 2.93
N ASN A 258 -7.82 -22.74 2.50
CA ASN A 258 -6.43 -22.70 2.92
C ASN A 258 -6.42 -22.34 4.41
N PRO A 259 -5.86 -23.22 5.24
CA PRO A 259 -5.83 -23.00 6.68
C PRO A 259 -5.16 -21.69 7.12
N ARG A 260 -4.22 -21.15 6.32
CA ARG A 260 -3.56 -19.86 6.59
C ARG A 260 -4.49 -18.66 6.44
N TYR A 261 -5.51 -18.79 5.59
CA TYR A 261 -6.33 -17.66 5.15
C TYR A 261 -7.81 -17.82 5.47
N ARG A 262 -8.25 -18.99 5.96
CA ARG A 262 -9.66 -19.28 6.30
C ARG A 262 -10.31 -18.31 7.29
N TYR A 263 -9.50 -17.62 8.11
CA TYR A 263 -9.97 -16.61 9.06
C TYR A 263 -9.76 -15.16 8.58
N VAL A 264 -9.07 -14.97 7.45
CA VAL A 264 -8.92 -13.66 6.79
C VAL A 264 -9.94 -13.51 5.67
N ILE A 265 -10.11 -14.57 4.87
CA ILE A 265 -10.95 -14.59 3.69
C ILE A 265 -12.22 -15.40 3.95
N PRO A 266 -13.40 -14.79 3.88
CA PRO A 266 -14.67 -15.49 4.04
C PRO A 266 -14.96 -16.40 2.83
N MET A 267 -15.82 -17.40 3.06
CA MET A 267 -16.20 -18.40 2.06
C MET A 267 -17.41 -17.99 1.22
N TYR A 268 -18.34 -17.22 1.79
CA TYR A 268 -19.55 -16.77 1.11
C TYR A 268 -19.99 -15.38 1.59
N GLU A 269 -20.73 -14.68 0.75
CA GLU A 269 -21.29 -13.37 1.07
C GLU A 269 -22.33 -13.50 2.20
N GLY A 270 -22.24 -12.63 3.20
CA GLY A 270 -23.09 -12.65 4.39
C GLY A 270 -22.61 -13.57 5.51
N GLN A 271 -21.45 -14.24 5.38
CA GLN A 271 -20.87 -15.03 6.45
C GLN A 271 -20.71 -14.20 7.73
N ALA A 272 -21.27 -14.69 8.84
CA ALA A 272 -21.22 -13.99 10.12
C ALA A 272 -19.77 -13.90 10.64
N ALA A 273 -19.44 -12.77 11.27
CA ALA A 273 -18.20 -12.61 12.01
C ALA A 273 -18.19 -13.49 13.27
N ILE A 274 -17.05 -14.08 13.57
CA ILE A 274 -16.82 -14.75 14.85
C ILE A 274 -15.93 -13.82 15.67
N ALA A 275 -16.51 -13.32 16.76
CA ALA A 275 -15.84 -12.38 17.65
C ALA A 275 -14.49 -12.92 18.10
N ASN A 276 -13.45 -12.09 17.95
CA ASN A 276 -12.08 -12.46 18.26
C ASN A 276 -11.73 -13.82 17.60
N LYS A 277 -11.94 -14.00 16.30
CA LYS A 277 -11.38 -15.10 15.49
C LYS A 277 -11.25 -14.70 14.03
N THR A 278 -12.24 -14.02 13.48
CA THR A 278 -12.27 -13.59 12.07
C THR A 278 -11.71 -12.18 11.88
N ALA A 279 -11.09 -11.93 10.72
CA ALA A 279 -10.61 -10.60 10.36
C ALA A 279 -11.76 -9.63 10.09
N TRP A 280 -12.88 -10.11 9.55
CA TRP A 280 -14.09 -9.32 9.35
C TRP A 280 -14.88 -9.17 10.66
N THR A 281 -15.39 -7.96 10.88
CA THR A 281 -16.16 -7.55 12.06
C THR A 281 -17.67 -7.53 11.82
N THR A 282 -18.08 -7.34 10.56
CA THR A 282 -19.47 -7.38 10.09
C THR A 282 -19.69 -8.57 9.16
N SER A 283 -20.94 -8.87 8.80
CA SER A 283 -21.23 -9.89 7.79
C SER A 283 -20.44 -9.62 6.50
N ALA A 284 -19.71 -10.63 6.03
CA ALA A 284 -18.80 -10.50 4.90
C ALA A 284 -19.48 -9.91 3.65
N ALA A 285 -19.01 -8.78 3.15
CA ALA A 285 -19.58 -8.11 1.97
C ALA A 285 -19.17 -8.79 0.64
N ALA A 286 -18.02 -9.46 0.62
CA ALA A 286 -17.51 -10.22 -0.50
C ALA A 286 -16.81 -11.47 0.03
N TYR A 287 -16.45 -12.40 -0.85
CA TYR A 287 -15.77 -13.64 -0.49
C TYR A 287 -14.70 -14.02 -1.50
N GLY A 288 -13.79 -14.93 -1.11
CA GLY A 288 -12.75 -15.43 -2.00
C GLY A 288 -11.81 -14.36 -2.53
N VAL A 289 -11.60 -14.34 -3.85
CA VAL A 289 -10.68 -13.37 -4.49
C VAL A 289 -11.28 -11.97 -4.62
N GLN A 290 -12.59 -11.84 -4.42
CA GLN A 290 -13.30 -10.55 -4.45
C GLN A 290 -13.22 -9.81 -3.11
N ASP A 291 -12.72 -10.46 -2.06
CA ASP A 291 -12.46 -9.84 -0.78
C ASP A 291 -11.46 -8.67 -0.93
N GLU A 292 -11.79 -7.53 -0.34
CA GLU A 292 -11.00 -6.32 -0.54
C GLU A 292 -9.62 -6.38 0.13
N HIS A 293 -9.47 -7.10 1.25
CA HIS A 293 -8.16 -7.29 1.89
C HIS A 293 -7.24 -8.11 0.99
N PHE A 294 -7.78 -9.12 0.31
CA PHE A 294 -7.04 -9.88 -0.70
C PHE A 294 -6.61 -8.98 -1.88
N ILE A 295 -7.52 -8.17 -2.41
CA ILE A 295 -7.23 -7.26 -3.53
C ILE A 295 -6.13 -6.25 -3.17
N VAL A 296 -6.21 -5.66 -1.97
CA VAL A 296 -5.19 -4.73 -1.46
C VAL A 296 -3.82 -5.41 -1.38
N TRP A 297 -3.77 -6.68 -0.97
CA TRP A 297 -2.53 -7.44 -0.92
C TRP A 297 -1.96 -7.74 -2.30
N MET A 298 -2.80 -8.20 -3.24
CA MET A 298 -2.40 -8.59 -4.60
C MET A 298 -1.76 -7.45 -5.41
N ARG A 299 -2.02 -6.20 -5.03
CA ARG A 299 -1.36 -5.02 -5.61
C ARG A 299 0.06 -4.87 -5.06
N THR A 300 1.08 -5.35 -5.76
CA THR A 300 2.45 -5.30 -5.25
C THR A 300 2.96 -3.88 -4.94
N ALA A 301 3.73 -3.75 -3.86
CA ALA A 301 4.42 -2.52 -3.49
C ALA A 301 5.75 -2.36 -4.26
N GLY A 302 6.13 -1.12 -4.55
CA GLY A 302 7.39 -0.81 -5.24
C GLY A 302 8.62 -0.78 -4.34
N LEU A 303 8.43 -0.65 -3.03
CA LEU A 303 9.49 -0.51 -2.01
C LEU A 303 9.39 -1.65 -0.99
N PRO A 304 10.50 -2.01 -0.31
CA PRO A 304 10.52 -3.07 0.71
C PRO A 304 9.86 -2.68 2.04
N SER A 305 9.76 -1.38 2.30
CA SER A 305 8.89 -0.82 3.34
C SER A 305 7.65 -0.27 2.66
N PHE A 306 6.49 -0.79 3.02
CA PHE A 306 5.24 -0.37 2.43
C PHE A 306 4.09 -0.46 3.43
N ARG A 307 3.05 0.31 3.14
CA ARG A 307 1.82 0.36 3.92
C ARG A 307 0.67 -0.13 3.07
N LYS A 308 -0.26 -0.82 3.69
CA LYS A 308 -1.47 -1.35 3.06
C LYS A 308 -2.67 -0.96 3.89
N LEU A 309 -3.70 -0.49 3.21
CA LEU A 309 -4.92 -0.05 3.87
C LEU A 309 -5.66 -1.28 4.41
N TYR A 310 -6.06 -1.23 5.68
CA TYR A 310 -6.87 -2.27 6.31
C TYR A 310 -8.32 -1.85 6.49
N GLY A 311 -8.53 -0.57 6.82
CA GLY A 311 -9.86 0.00 7.04
C GLY A 311 -9.80 1.50 7.26
N ARG A 312 -10.99 2.12 7.32
CA ARG A 312 -11.17 3.55 7.58
C ARG A 312 -12.11 3.77 8.76
N ILE A 313 -11.94 4.89 9.43
CA ILE A 313 -12.79 5.36 10.51
C ILE A 313 -13.39 6.67 9.99
N ASP A 314 -14.70 6.68 9.76
CA ASP A 314 -15.44 7.82 9.19
C ASP A 314 -15.93 8.81 10.27
N THR A 315 -15.28 8.82 11.43
CA THR A 315 -15.61 9.67 12.58
C THR A 315 -14.39 10.46 13.02
N ASP A 316 -14.57 11.73 13.35
CA ASP A 316 -13.50 12.57 13.89
C ASP A 316 -13.01 12.02 15.25
N LEU A 317 -11.70 11.99 15.45
CA LEU A 317 -11.08 11.59 16.72
C LEU A 317 -10.45 12.82 17.36
N ALA A 318 -10.97 13.24 18.51
CA ALA A 318 -10.47 14.39 19.26
C ALA A 318 -9.14 14.09 19.95
N GLU A 319 -8.37 15.14 20.21
CA GLU A 319 -7.20 15.10 21.10
C GLU A 319 -7.54 14.47 22.46
N GLY A 320 -6.64 13.61 22.95
CA GLY A 320 -6.80 12.85 24.18
C GLY A 320 -7.55 11.53 24.01
N THR A 321 -8.10 11.24 22.83
CA THR A 321 -8.75 9.96 22.56
C THR A 321 -7.74 8.81 22.65
N GLN A 322 -8.08 7.74 23.37
CA GLN A 322 -7.27 6.52 23.41
C GLN A 322 -7.99 5.39 22.68
N LEU A 323 -7.33 4.83 21.67
CA LEU A 323 -7.81 3.70 20.87
C LEU A 323 -6.97 2.47 21.20
N GLU A 324 -7.59 1.43 21.73
CA GLU A 324 -6.95 0.14 22.00
C GLU A 324 -7.39 -0.89 20.97
N PHE A 325 -6.45 -1.43 20.20
CA PHE A 325 -6.67 -2.51 19.26
C PHE A 325 -6.23 -3.84 19.88
N LEU A 326 -7.05 -4.87 19.74
CA LEU A 326 -6.60 -6.24 19.91
C LEU A 326 -5.87 -6.65 18.63
N VAL A 327 -4.71 -7.27 18.78
CA VAL A 327 -3.87 -7.83 17.72
C VAL A 327 -3.36 -9.18 18.17
N SER A 328 -3.50 -10.23 17.36
CA SER A 328 -2.92 -11.54 17.66
C SER A 328 -2.00 -11.96 16.53
N SER A 329 -0.86 -12.54 16.91
CA SER A 329 -0.02 -13.32 16.02
C SER A 329 -0.53 -14.78 16.04
N SER A 330 -0.96 -15.31 14.89
CA SER A 330 -1.28 -16.73 14.74
C SER A 330 -0.45 -17.35 13.61
N THR A 331 -0.15 -18.66 13.71
CA THR A 331 0.73 -19.41 12.81
C THR A 331 0.14 -20.75 12.41
N PHE A 332 -0.21 -20.95 11.16
CA PHE A 332 -0.74 -22.24 10.73
C PHE A 332 0.32 -23.36 10.69
N ARG A 333 -0.01 -24.56 11.20
CA ARG A 333 0.81 -25.79 11.10
C ARG A 333 0.70 -26.46 9.73
N SER A 334 1.78 -26.50 8.97
CA SER A 334 2.01 -27.66 8.09
C SER A 334 3.48 -27.98 7.83
N CYS A 335 3.74 -29.29 7.85
CA CYS A 335 5.01 -29.97 7.71
C CYS A 335 5.81 -29.48 6.49
N GLY A 336 6.95 -28.83 6.75
CA GLY A 336 7.97 -28.54 5.74
C GLY A 336 8.17 -27.05 5.44
N SER A 337 9.07 -26.43 6.22
CA SER A 337 9.97 -25.33 5.78
C SER A 337 9.37 -24.01 5.27
N LEU A 338 8.11 -23.68 5.52
CA LEU A 338 7.58 -22.34 5.26
C LEU A 338 6.68 -21.90 6.42
N SER A 339 7.28 -21.28 7.43
CA SER A 339 6.59 -20.56 8.48
C SER A 339 5.77 -19.40 7.88
N ASP A 340 4.58 -19.15 8.43
CA ASP A 340 3.82 -17.91 8.20
C ASP A 340 4.67 -16.68 8.53
N PHE A 341 4.19 -15.45 8.28
CA PHE A 341 4.93 -14.16 8.30
C PHE A 341 5.79 -13.87 9.56
N VAL A 342 6.79 -14.68 9.85
CA VAL A 342 7.75 -14.52 10.93
C VAL A 342 8.82 -13.60 10.37
N VAL A 343 8.63 -12.33 10.66
CA VAL A 343 9.50 -11.27 10.17
C VAL A 343 10.92 -11.38 10.71
N SER A 344 11.13 -12.07 11.84
CA SER A 344 12.46 -12.31 12.41
C SER A 344 13.38 -13.12 11.49
N THR A 345 12.84 -13.98 10.61
CA THR A 345 13.64 -14.76 9.65
C THR A 345 14.33 -13.91 8.59
N PHE A 346 13.82 -12.69 8.36
CA PHE A 346 14.35 -11.75 7.38
C PHE A 346 14.58 -10.36 7.98
N GLU A 347 14.74 -10.25 9.31
CA GLU A 347 14.98 -8.96 10.00
C GLU A 347 13.91 -7.89 9.66
N GLY A 348 12.68 -8.33 9.41
CA GLY A 348 11.54 -7.47 9.11
C GLY A 348 10.87 -6.92 10.36
N LYS A 349 9.96 -5.97 10.15
CA LYS A 349 9.15 -5.35 11.21
C LYS A 349 7.70 -5.25 10.79
N LYS A 350 6.79 -5.39 11.76
CA LYS A 350 5.36 -5.14 11.57
C LYS A 350 4.93 -3.98 12.44
N SER A 351 4.25 -3.01 11.83
CA SER A 351 3.74 -1.84 12.52
C SER A 351 2.31 -1.57 12.10
N ILE A 352 1.54 -0.96 13.00
CA ILE A 352 0.22 -0.42 12.72
C ILE A 352 0.36 1.08 12.62
N VAL A 353 -0.22 1.65 11.57
CA VAL A 353 -0.16 3.08 11.29
C VAL A 353 -1.57 3.62 11.18
N ILE A 354 -1.89 4.62 12.00
CA ILE A 354 -3.13 5.40 11.89
C ILE A 354 -2.75 6.76 11.34
N SER A 355 -3.37 7.16 10.25
CA SER A 355 -3.00 8.40 9.54
C SER A 355 -4.21 9.09 8.96
N THR A 356 -4.27 10.42 9.08
CA THR A 356 -5.18 11.23 8.26
C THR A 356 -4.63 11.42 6.86
N THR A 357 -5.46 11.89 5.93
CA THR A 357 -5.00 12.29 4.59
C THR A 357 -5.30 13.75 4.32
N SER A 358 -4.35 14.43 3.69
CA SER A 358 -4.58 15.69 3.01
C SER A 358 -5.13 15.44 1.60
N TRP A 359 -5.51 16.52 0.90
CA TRP A 359 -5.99 16.45 -0.48
C TRP A 359 -4.97 15.86 -1.48
N PHE A 360 -3.67 15.86 -1.15
CA PHE A 360 -2.62 15.28 -2.00
C PHE A 360 -2.06 13.95 -1.45
N GLY A 361 -2.63 13.44 -0.34
CA GLY A 361 -2.29 12.14 0.24
C GLY A 361 -1.81 12.22 1.69
N GLY A 362 -1.03 11.21 2.10
CA GLY A 362 -0.45 11.13 3.44
C GLY A 362 0.71 12.09 3.68
N ARG A 363 1.32 12.00 4.86
CA ARG A 363 2.43 12.87 5.28
C ARG A 363 3.65 12.66 4.37
N ASN A 364 3.95 13.66 3.55
CA ASN A 364 5.14 13.67 2.70
C ASN A 364 5.69 15.10 2.51
N PRO A 365 6.59 15.57 3.40
CA PRO A 365 7.11 16.93 3.32
C PRO A 365 8.11 17.12 2.18
N PHE A 366 8.63 16.05 1.58
CA PHE A 366 9.66 16.10 0.54
C PHE A 366 9.23 16.92 -0.67
N LEU A 367 7.98 16.75 -1.12
CA LEU A 367 7.49 17.47 -2.30
C LEU A 367 7.48 18.99 -2.05
N GLY A 368 6.93 19.43 -0.92
CA GLY A 368 6.92 20.85 -0.55
C GLY A 368 8.33 21.43 -0.43
N ILE A 369 9.24 20.71 0.25
CA ILE A 369 10.65 21.11 0.39
C ILE A 369 11.33 21.21 -0.98
N ALA A 370 11.12 20.25 -1.88
CA ALA A 370 11.71 20.26 -3.22
C ALA A 370 11.26 21.48 -4.04
N TYR A 371 9.97 21.83 -3.99
CA TYR A 371 9.45 23.03 -4.64
C TYR A 371 10.05 24.31 -4.07
N ILE A 372 10.20 24.41 -2.75
CA ILE A 372 10.84 25.56 -2.09
C ILE A 372 12.31 25.68 -2.51
N ILE A 373 13.07 24.58 -2.50
CA ILE A 373 14.49 24.58 -2.87
C ILE A 373 14.68 24.99 -4.33
N VAL A 374 13.94 24.37 -5.26
CA VAL A 374 14.03 24.69 -6.69
C VAL A 374 13.58 26.14 -6.95
N GLY A 375 12.51 26.58 -6.30
CA GLY A 375 12.03 27.96 -6.39
C GLY A 375 13.04 28.98 -5.87
N ALA A 376 13.65 28.72 -4.70
CA ALA A 376 14.68 29.56 -4.12
C ALA A 376 15.94 29.63 -5.00
N LEU A 377 16.39 28.49 -5.53
CA LEU A 377 17.52 28.43 -6.46
C LEU A 377 17.24 29.24 -7.74
N CYS A 378 16.03 29.16 -8.29
CA CYS A 378 15.60 29.97 -9.43
C CYS A 378 15.64 31.47 -9.11
N MET A 379 15.17 31.88 -7.92
CA MET A 379 15.22 33.28 -7.48
C MET A 379 16.65 33.80 -7.32
N VAL A 380 17.55 33.00 -6.73
CA VAL A 380 18.97 33.35 -6.59
C VAL A 380 19.61 33.51 -7.97
N LEU A 381 19.38 32.58 -8.89
CA LEU A 381 19.90 32.68 -10.26
C LEU A 381 19.34 33.89 -11.01
N ALA A 382 18.05 34.21 -10.85
CA ALA A 382 17.45 35.41 -11.43
C ALA A 382 18.15 36.69 -10.95
N ILE A 383 18.41 36.79 -9.64
CA ILE A 383 19.14 37.92 -9.04
C ILE A 383 20.58 38.00 -9.58
N LEU A 384 21.29 36.87 -9.65
CA LEU A 384 22.66 36.83 -10.16
C LEU A 384 22.74 37.22 -11.65
N PHE A 385 21.84 36.70 -12.49
CA PHE A 385 21.77 37.07 -13.90
C PHE A 385 21.37 38.52 -14.09
N PHE A 386 20.44 39.04 -13.28
CA PHE A 386 20.09 40.46 -13.29
C PHE A 386 21.28 41.35 -12.90
N ALA A 387 21.99 41.01 -11.82
CA ALA A 387 23.18 41.73 -11.39
C ALA A 387 24.27 41.71 -12.47
N LYS A 388 24.58 40.54 -13.04
CA LYS A 388 25.57 40.42 -14.13
C LYS A 388 25.15 41.20 -15.38
N HIS A 389 23.88 41.18 -15.74
CA HIS A 389 23.35 41.90 -16.89
C HIS A 389 23.44 43.43 -16.70
N LYS A 390 23.27 43.93 -15.47
CA LYS A 390 23.41 45.35 -15.13
C LYS A 390 24.87 45.80 -14.98
N LEU A 391 25.72 44.98 -14.37
CA LEU A 391 27.14 45.31 -14.15
C LEU A 391 27.99 45.16 -15.42
N SER A 392 27.66 44.19 -16.27
CA SER A 392 28.44 43.87 -17.48
C SER A 392 27.52 43.60 -18.68
N PRO A 393 26.79 44.61 -19.19
CA PRO A 393 25.88 44.43 -20.31
C PRO A 393 26.67 44.10 -21.60
N ARG A 394 26.40 42.92 -22.17
CA ARG A 394 26.88 42.54 -23.51
C ARG A 394 25.83 42.91 -24.54
N LYS A 395 26.24 43.58 -25.63
CA LYS A 395 25.37 43.84 -26.77
C LYS A 395 25.06 42.51 -27.49
N LEU A 396 23.78 42.20 -27.68
CA LEU A 396 23.38 41.02 -28.45
C LEU A 396 23.89 41.12 -29.88
N GLY A 397 24.44 40.01 -30.40
CA GLY A 397 24.99 39.95 -31.76
C GLY A 397 26.26 40.77 -31.99
N ASP A 398 27.02 41.10 -30.93
CA ASP A 398 28.28 41.84 -31.08
C ASP A 398 29.30 41.04 -31.92
N THR A 399 29.61 41.59 -33.10
CA THR A 399 30.54 41.00 -34.07
C THR A 399 31.97 40.86 -33.58
N ARG A 400 32.35 41.53 -32.48
CA ARG A 400 33.68 41.41 -31.85
C ARG A 400 33.97 40.04 -31.26
N TYR A 401 32.94 39.23 -31.00
CA TYR A 401 33.09 37.87 -30.50
C TYR A 401 32.98 36.81 -31.60
N LEU A 402 32.89 37.22 -32.86
CA LEU A 402 32.97 36.29 -33.99
C LEU A 402 34.41 35.84 -34.10
N VAL A 403 34.63 34.53 -34.02
CA VAL A 403 35.95 33.89 -33.89
C VAL A 403 36.94 34.39 -34.95
N TRP A 404 36.47 34.66 -36.17
CA TRP A 404 37.32 35.12 -37.28
C TRP A 404 37.75 36.58 -37.20
N LYS A 405 37.08 37.41 -36.38
CA LYS A 405 37.37 38.85 -36.30
C LYS A 405 38.54 39.20 -35.38
N ASN A 406 38.94 38.27 -34.51
CA ASN A 406 40.12 38.40 -33.64
C ASN A 406 41.41 37.83 -34.26
N ASN A 407 41.34 37.31 -35.50
CA ASN A 407 42.48 36.73 -36.22
C ASN A 407 43.10 37.68 -37.26
N HIS A 408 42.80 38.99 -37.19
CA HIS A 408 43.41 40.04 -38.02
C HIS A 408 43.94 41.19 -37.18
#